data_AF-A0A9E6VTL5-F1
#
_entry.id   AF-A0A9E6VTL5-F1
#
_cell.length_a   1.000
_cell.length_b   1.000
_cell.length_c   1.000
_cell.angle_alpha   90.00
_cell.angle_beta   90.00
_cell.angle_gamma   90.00
#
_symmetry.space_group_name_H-M   'P 1'
#
loop_
_entity.id
_entity.type
_entity.pdbx_description
1 polymer ?
#
loop_
_entity_poly.entity_id
_entity_poly.type
_entity_poly.pdbx_seq_one_letter_code
_entity_poly.pdbx_strand_id
1 'polypeptide(L)'
;MSSNIKVQRICQHCGQEFTARTTVTQYCGDSCAKKAYKARQRSAKISTSNDETKRFVSGPIEIIKTKEFLTVRDVATLLNCSLRTAYRLIETGNINAVNLAQRKTLVRRSDIDKLFEPSRPVSTAPDTESIPETVNYETANCYTISEAITRCGISESAFRSLLNRHNIPKFQKGRSVYVPKTIIESLLINLQSTQGK
;
A
#
# COMPACT_ATOMS: atom_id res chain seq x y z
N MET A 1 -54.42 43.30 23.11
CA MET A 1 -55.40 42.74 22.15
C MET A 1 -55.21 41.23 22.09
N SER A 2 -56.09 40.45 22.72
CA SER A 2 -56.04 38.98 22.57
C SER A 2 -56.83 38.61 21.32
N SER A 3 -56.14 38.34 20.22
CA SER A 3 -56.76 37.74 19.06
C SER A 3 -57.23 36.33 19.45
N ASN A 4 -58.55 36.08 19.35
CA ASN A 4 -59.18 34.79 19.64
C ASN A 4 -58.89 33.82 18.47
N ILE A 5 -57.62 33.44 18.35
CA ILE A 5 -57.11 32.61 17.26
C ILE A 5 -57.60 31.19 17.47
N LYS A 6 -58.31 30.64 16.48
CA LYS A 6 -58.67 29.23 16.40
C LYS A 6 -58.18 28.67 15.08
N VAL A 7 -57.31 27.67 15.13
CA VAL A 7 -56.68 27.07 13.94
C VAL A 7 -56.79 25.56 14.04
N GLN A 8 -57.20 24.89 12.96
CA GLN A 8 -57.17 23.43 12.90
C GLN A 8 -55.74 22.92 12.71
N ARG A 9 -55.32 21.95 13.51
CA ARG A 9 -53.99 21.35 13.48
C ARG A 9 -54.08 19.84 13.70
N ILE A 10 -53.06 19.12 13.27
CA ILE A 10 -52.92 17.68 13.54
C ILE A 10 -52.00 17.50 14.75
N CYS A 11 -52.42 16.66 15.71
CA CYS A 11 -51.64 16.34 16.90
C CYS A 11 -50.37 15.55 16.53
N GLN A 12 -49.20 16.04 16.90
CA GLN A 12 -47.92 15.38 16.59
C GLN A 12 -47.71 14.03 17.30
N HIS A 13 -48.56 13.67 18.27
CA HIS A 13 -48.49 12.40 18.99
C HIS A 13 -49.49 11.36 18.46
N CYS A 14 -50.78 11.71 18.37
CA CYS A 14 -51.84 10.75 17.99
C CYS A 14 -52.33 10.89 16.55
N GLY A 15 -51.89 11.92 15.80
CA GLY A 15 -52.29 12.13 14.42
C GLY A 15 -53.73 12.61 14.21
N GLN A 16 -54.49 12.86 15.29
CA GLN A 16 -55.86 13.37 15.19
C GLN A 16 -55.88 14.89 14.99
N GLU A 17 -56.85 15.36 14.21
CA GLU A 17 -57.14 16.79 14.05
C GLU A 17 -57.74 17.38 15.33
N PHE A 18 -57.36 18.61 15.65
CA PHE A 18 -57.88 19.36 16.79
C PHE A 18 -57.82 20.87 16.56
N THR A 19 -58.67 21.62 17.26
CA THR A 19 -58.68 23.09 17.21
C THR A 19 -57.73 23.67 18.25
N ALA A 20 -56.63 24.26 17.79
CA ALA A 20 -55.66 24.96 18.62
C ALA A 20 -56.07 26.43 18.87
N ARG A 21 -55.77 26.93 20.07
CA ARG A 21 -56.00 28.34 20.47
C ARG A 21 -54.78 29.25 20.31
N THR A 22 -53.63 28.67 19.97
CA THR A 22 -52.37 29.39 19.71
C THR A 22 -51.67 28.77 18.52
N THR A 23 -50.82 29.55 17.85
CA THR A 23 -50.07 29.10 16.66
C THR A 23 -48.98 28.06 16.98
N VAL A 24 -48.56 27.98 18.25
CA VAL A 24 -47.48 27.09 18.72
C VAL A 24 -47.98 25.77 19.32
N THR A 25 -49.30 25.54 19.41
CA THR A 25 -49.83 24.31 20.02
C THR A 25 -49.54 23.10 19.11
N GLN A 26 -48.86 22.09 19.66
CA GLN A 26 -48.40 20.89 18.93
C GLN A 26 -49.25 19.63 19.18
N TYR A 27 -49.99 19.59 20.29
CA TYR A 27 -50.71 18.40 20.75
C TYR A 27 -52.17 18.73 21.08
N CYS A 28 -53.08 17.77 20.87
CA CYS A 28 -54.51 17.95 21.13
C CYS A 28 -54.86 18.06 22.62
N GLY A 29 -53.94 17.74 23.53
CA GLY A 29 -54.12 17.84 24.97
C GLY A 29 -52.91 17.38 25.77
N ASP A 30 -53.01 17.55 27.09
CA ASP A 30 -51.93 17.27 28.05
C ASP A 30 -51.47 15.79 28.02
N SER A 31 -52.40 14.85 27.86
CA SER A 31 -52.08 13.41 27.73
C SER A 31 -51.13 13.13 26.55
N CYS A 32 -51.44 13.67 25.37
CA CYS A 32 -50.59 13.54 24.18
C CYS A 32 -49.25 14.26 24.35
N ALA A 33 -49.24 15.45 24.96
CA ALA A 33 -48.00 16.18 25.25
C ALA A 33 -47.08 15.39 26.20
N LYS A 34 -47.62 14.84 27.30
CA LYS A 34 -46.88 14.02 28.27
C LYS A 34 -46.33 12.73 27.65
N LYS A 35 -47.13 12.04 26.83
CA LYS A 35 -46.67 10.82 26.12
C LYS A 35 -45.56 11.15 25.12
N ALA A 36 -45.70 12.22 24.32
CA ALA A 36 -44.68 12.68 23.39
C ALA A 36 -43.38 13.09 24.11
N TYR A 37 -43.48 13.74 25.28
CA TYR A 37 -42.32 14.07 26.10
C TYR A 37 -41.59 12.81 26.60
N LYS A 38 -42.31 11.83 27.14
CA LYS A 38 -41.73 10.54 27.56
C LYS A 38 -41.12 9.77 26.40
N ALA A 39 -41.75 9.79 25.22
CA ALA A 39 -41.21 9.18 24.01
C ALA A 39 -39.88 9.82 23.60
N ARG A 40 -39.80 11.15 23.57
CA ARG A 40 -38.55 11.90 23.29
C ARG A 40 -37.44 11.60 24.29
N GLN A 41 -37.74 11.52 25.59
CA GLN A 41 -36.75 11.12 26.58
C GLN A 41 -36.25 9.69 26.37
N ARG A 42 -37.15 8.75 26.05
CA ARG A 42 -36.78 7.37 25.78
C ARG A 42 -35.90 7.26 24.54
N SER A 43 -36.26 7.92 23.44
CA SER A 43 -35.46 7.93 22.22
C SER A 43 -34.09 8.56 22.44
N ALA A 44 -34.00 9.64 23.22
CA ALA A 44 -32.72 10.26 23.58
C ALA A 44 -31.81 9.28 24.34
N LYS A 45 -32.34 8.57 25.36
CA LYS A 45 -31.58 7.55 26.11
C LYS A 45 -31.11 6.39 25.24
N ILE A 46 -31.95 5.93 24.32
CA ILE A 46 -31.59 4.87 23.38
C ILE A 46 -30.49 5.37 22.42
N SER A 47 -30.62 6.60 21.89
CA SER A 47 -29.60 7.19 21.03
C SER A 47 -28.25 7.28 21.73
N THR A 48 -28.21 7.82 22.96
CA THR A 48 -26.95 7.94 23.72
C THR A 48 -26.30 6.58 23.95
N SER A 49 -27.08 5.56 24.32
CA SER A 49 -26.56 4.20 24.51
C SER A 49 -26.04 3.56 23.21
N ASN A 50 -26.75 3.77 22.10
CA ASN A 50 -26.30 3.30 20.79
C ASN A 50 -25.03 4.03 20.32
N ASP A 51 -24.93 5.33 20.58
CA ASP A 51 -23.77 6.14 20.21
C ASP A 51 -22.54 5.77 21.05
N GLU A 52 -22.71 5.47 22.34
CA GLU A 52 -21.66 4.87 23.19
C GLU A 52 -21.18 3.54 22.61
N THR A 53 -22.11 2.64 22.27
CA THR A 53 -21.78 1.34 21.68
C THR A 53 -21.01 1.50 20.37
N LYS A 54 -21.45 2.41 19.49
CA LYS A 54 -20.74 2.73 18.25
C LYS A 54 -19.32 3.23 18.53
N ARG A 55 -19.12 4.11 19.51
CA ARG A 55 -17.77 4.60 19.88
C ARG A 55 -16.84 3.48 20.33
N PHE A 56 -17.33 2.48 21.06
CA PHE A 56 -16.51 1.33 21.45
C PHE A 56 -16.13 0.45 20.24
N VAL A 57 -17.00 0.34 19.25
CA VAL A 57 -16.75 -0.46 18.04
C VAL A 57 -15.88 0.29 17.02
N SER A 58 -16.13 1.58 16.78
CA SER A 58 -15.45 2.39 15.74
C SER A 58 -14.21 3.13 16.26
N GLY A 59 -14.18 3.49 17.54
CA GLY A 59 -13.05 4.19 18.18
C GLY A 59 -11.69 3.51 17.97
N PRO A 60 -11.57 2.17 18.08
CA PRO A 60 -10.32 1.48 17.80
C PRO A 60 -9.81 1.72 16.38
N ILE A 61 -10.69 1.78 15.38
CA ILE A 61 -10.33 1.94 13.97
C ILE A 61 -9.86 3.37 13.69
N GLU A 62 -10.52 4.37 14.25
CA GLU A 62 -10.13 5.78 14.08
C GLU A 62 -8.75 6.06 14.67
N ILE A 63 -8.46 5.51 15.85
CA ILE A 63 -7.13 5.60 16.49
C ILE A 63 -6.07 4.88 15.66
N ILE A 64 -6.42 3.75 15.02
CA ILE A 64 -5.48 3.04 14.17
C ILE A 64 -5.14 3.85 12.91
N LYS A 65 -6.11 4.58 12.33
CA LYS A 65 -5.88 5.42 11.14
C LYS A 65 -4.89 6.57 11.38
N THR A 66 -4.79 7.07 12.60
CA THR A 66 -3.88 8.19 12.94
C THR A 66 -2.47 7.73 13.32
N LYS A 67 -2.26 6.44 13.59
CA LYS A 67 -0.94 5.89 13.94
C LYS A 67 -0.06 5.72 12.70
N GLU A 68 1.16 6.23 12.78
CA GLU A 68 2.18 6.03 11.74
C GLU A 68 2.78 4.61 11.76
N PHE A 69 2.95 4.06 12.97
CA PHE A 69 3.45 2.70 13.19
C PHE A 69 2.35 1.82 13.76
N LEU A 70 2.15 0.68 13.11
CA LEU A 70 1.03 -0.23 13.34
C LEU A 70 1.56 -1.54 13.88
N THR A 71 0.89 -2.09 14.90
CA THR A 71 1.14 -3.47 15.32
C THR A 71 0.52 -4.44 14.32
N VAL A 72 0.97 -5.71 14.32
CA VAL A 72 0.39 -6.74 13.44
C VAL A 72 -1.13 -6.88 13.63
N ARG A 73 -1.65 -6.63 14.84
CA ARG A 73 -3.09 -6.61 15.11
C ARG A 73 -3.79 -5.42 14.47
N ASP A 74 -3.18 -4.25 14.50
CA ASP A 74 -3.70 -3.06 13.83
C ASP A 74 -3.74 -3.27 12.32
N VAL A 75 -2.68 -3.89 11.74
CA VAL A 75 -2.63 -4.28 10.32
C VAL A 75 -3.74 -5.25 9.94
N ALA A 76 -3.96 -6.30 10.74
CA ALA A 76 -5.04 -7.25 10.51
C ALA A 76 -6.42 -6.58 10.52
N THR A 77 -6.62 -5.64 11.45
CA THR A 77 -7.86 -4.86 11.56
C THR A 77 -8.06 -3.93 10.35
N LEU A 78 -6.99 -3.26 9.90
CA LEU A 78 -7.02 -2.35 8.75
C LEU A 78 -7.26 -3.05 7.41
N LEU A 79 -6.62 -4.20 7.21
CA LEU A 79 -6.76 -5.02 6.00
C LEU A 79 -7.99 -5.93 6.06
N ASN A 80 -8.75 -5.88 7.16
CA ASN A 80 -9.90 -6.74 7.43
C ASN A 80 -9.59 -8.24 7.19
N CYS A 81 -8.47 -8.71 7.77
CA CYS A 81 -7.99 -10.08 7.61
C CYS A 81 -7.65 -10.72 8.97
N SER A 82 -7.43 -12.04 8.99
CA SER A 82 -7.03 -12.71 10.22
C SER A 82 -5.59 -12.36 10.62
N LEU A 83 -5.30 -12.37 11.93
CA LEU A 83 -3.93 -12.18 12.44
C LEU A 83 -2.91 -13.10 11.77
N ARG A 84 -3.29 -14.36 11.51
CA ARG A 84 -2.46 -15.33 10.80
C ARG A 84 -2.13 -14.89 9.37
N THR A 85 -3.09 -14.28 8.68
CA THR A 85 -2.87 -13.75 7.33
C THR A 85 -1.94 -12.55 7.37
N ALA A 86 -2.09 -11.67 8.35
CA ALA A 86 -1.18 -10.53 8.54
C ALA A 86 0.26 -11.00 8.80
N TYR A 87 0.47 -11.98 9.69
CA TYR A 87 1.80 -12.59 9.89
C TYR A 87 2.35 -13.19 8.60
N ARG A 88 1.54 -13.98 7.88
CA ARG A 88 1.95 -14.58 6.62
C ARG A 88 2.40 -13.53 5.59
N LEU A 89 1.68 -12.41 5.47
CA LEU A 89 2.04 -11.32 4.55
C LEU A 89 3.37 -10.65 4.92
N ILE A 90 3.68 -10.56 6.21
CA ILE A 90 4.97 -10.06 6.69
C ILE A 90 6.09 -11.09 6.42
N GLU A 91 5.86 -12.36 6.75
CA GLU A 91 6.83 -13.46 6.56
C GLU A 91 7.16 -13.70 5.07
N THR A 92 6.18 -13.52 4.19
CA THR A 92 6.36 -13.65 2.73
C THR A 92 6.99 -12.41 2.10
N GLY A 93 7.20 -11.33 2.86
CA GLY A 93 7.79 -10.09 2.36
C GLY A 93 6.83 -9.22 1.55
N ASN A 94 5.53 -9.56 1.50
CA ASN A 94 4.53 -8.69 0.88
C ASN A 94 4.34 -7.38 1.66
N ILE A 95 4.53 -7.41 2.98
CA ILE A 95 4.47 -6.22 3.85
C ILE A 95 5.80 -6.08 4.58
N ASN A 96 6.46 -4.94 4.40
CA ASN A 96 7.67 -4.63 5.12
C ASN A 96 7.37 -4.34 6.60
N ALA A 97 8.11 -4.98 7.50
CA ALA A 97 7.95 -4.82 8.94
C ALA A 97 9.30 -4.81 9.65
N VAL A 98 9.36 -4.13 10.80
CA VAL A 98 10.53 -4.09 11.68
C VAL A 98 10.24 -4.85 12.95
N ASN A 99 11.11 -5.79 13.30
CA ASN A 99 11.03 -6.53 14.55
C ASN A 99 11.89 -5.84 15.63
N LEU A 100 11.25 -5.18 16.60
CA LEU A 100 11.94 -4.45 17.67
C LEU A 100 12.27 -5.33 18.88
N ALA A 101 11.50 -6.40 19.11
CA ALA A 101 11.70 -7.34 20.21
C ALA A 101 10.97 -8.65 19.92
N GLN A 102 11.24 -9.72 20.68
CA GLN A 102 10.74 -11.09 20.40
C GLN A 102 9.23 -11.21 20.13
N ARG A 103 8.39 -10.30 20.65
CA ARG A 103 6.93 -10.24 20.40
C ARG A 103 6.44 -8.87 19.92
N LYS A 104 7.33 -8.03 19.37
CA LYS A 104 7.01 -6.64 19.00
C LYS A 104 7.45 -6.35 17.57
N THR A 105 6.56 -6.65 16.63
CA THR A 105 6.71 -6.32 15.21
C THR A 105 5.86 -5.10 14.88
N LEU A 106 6.47 -4.11 14.24
CA LEU A 106 5.81 -2.88 13.79
C LEU A 106 5.89 -2.75 12.28
N VAL A 107 4.82 -2.22 11.69
CA VAL A 107 4.67 -1.96 10.26
C VAL A 107 4.43 -0.47 10.07
N ARG A 108 5.14 0.17 9.13
CA ARG A 108 4.84 1.56 8.77
C ARG A 108 3.58 1.62 7.93
N ARG A 109 2.75 2.63 8.15
CA ARG A 109 1.51 2.81 7.39
C ARG A 109 1.76 2.87 5.88
N SER A 110 2.81 3.56 5.46
CA SER A 110 3.22 3.66 4.05
C SER A 110 3.53 2.30 3.41
N ASP A 111 4.08 1.34 4.15
CA ASP A 111 4.36 0.00 3.63
C ASP A 111 3.08 -0.81 3.37
N ILE A 112 1.97 -0.48 4.04
CA ILE A 112 0.65 -1.05 3.76
C ILE A 112 0.04 -0.35 2.55
N ASP A 113 0.14 0.98 2.47
CA ASP A 113 -0.45 1.75 1.37
C ASP A 113 0.19 1.39 0.02
N LYS A 114 1.49 1.07 -0.01
CA LYS A 114 2.21 0.50 -1.18
C LYS A 114 1.56 -0.75 -1.78
N LEU A 115 0.80 -1.53 -1.00
CA LEU A 115 0.09 -2.70 -1.52
C LEU A 115 -0.98 -2.33 -2.55
N PHE A 116 -1.54 -1.11 -2.44
CA PHE A 116 -2.63 -0.62 -3.27
C PHE A 116 -2.16 0.40 -4.31
N GLU A 117 -0.88 0.78 -4.27
CA GLU A 117 -0.31 1.58 -5.33
C GLU A 117 -0.30 0.75 -6.61
N PRO A 118 -0.82 1.29 -7.74
CA PRO A 118 -0.75 0.57 -8.99
C PRO A 118 0.73 0.29 -9.27
N SER A 119 1.06 -0.96 -9.56
CA SER A 119 2.39 -1.32 -10.00
C SER A 119 2.69 -0.48 -11.24
N ARG A 120 3.38 0.65 -11.05
CA ARG A 120 4.15 1.23 -12.15
C ARG A 120 5.04 0.08 -12.63
N PRO A 121 5.18 -0.15 -13.93
CA PRO A 121 6.17 -1.09 -14.42
C PRO A 121 7.49 -0.66 -13.80
N VAL A 122 7.93 -1.45 -12.82
CA VAL A 122 9.21 -1.29 -12.16
C VAL A 122 10.20 -1.63 -13.25
N SER A 123 10.77 -0.59 -13.87
CA SER A 123 12.13 -0.68 -14.37
C SER A 123 12.95 -1.26 -13.22
N THR A 124 13.34 -2.51 -13.34
CA THR A 124 14.17 -3.22 -12.38
C THR A 124 15.42 -2.39 -12.09
N ALA A 125 15.42 -1.70 -10.96
CA ALA A 125 16.61 -1.23 -10.29
C ALA A 125 16.35 -1.47 -8.80
N PRO A 126 16.98 -2.47 -8.17
CA PRO A 126 16.98 -2.58 -6.72
C PRO A 126 17.79 -1.41 -6.16
N ASP A 127 17.21 -0.72 -5.17
CA ASP A 127 17.91 0.22 -4.31
C ASP A 127 18.96 -0.55 -3.49
N THR A 128 20.10 -0.80 -4.12
CA THR A 128 21.37 -0.95 -3.40
C THR A 128 21.94 0.44 -3.29
N GLU A 129 22.23 0.85 -2.05
CA GLU A 129 23.07 2.01 -1.77
C GLU A 129 24.29 1.99 -2.71
N SER A 130 24.62 3.14 -3.30
CA SER A 130 25.56 3.39 -4.41
C SER A 130 24.96 3.25 -5.81
N ILE A 131 24.64 4.41 -6.42
CA ILE A 131 24.66 4.56 -7.87
C ILE A 131 26.10 4.99 -8.22
N PRO A 132 27.01 4.11 -8.68
CA PRO A 132 28.02 4.56 -9.60
C PRO A 132 27.34 4.81 -10.94
N GLU A 133 27.53 6.03 -11.42
CA GLU A 133 27.28 6.58 -12.74
C GLU A 133 27.05 5.52 -13.83
N THR A 134 26.00 5.74 -14.62
CA THR A 134 25.78 5.06 -15.90
C THR A 134 27.07 5.05 -16.71
N VAL A 135 27.77 3.90 -16.73
CA VAL A 135 28.90 3.68 -17.63
C VAL A 135 28.32 3.56 -19.03
N ASN A 136 28.17 4.71 -19.69
CA ASN A 136 28.17 4.79 -21.13
C ASN A 136 29.50 4.19 -21.57
N TYR A 137 29.52 2.91 -21.99
CA TYR A 137 30.67 2.37 -22.69
C TYR A 137 30.78 3.13 -24.01
N GLU A 138 31.63 4.17 -24.01
CA GLU A 138 32.13 4.74 -25.24
C GLU A 138 32.61 3.59 -26.12
N THR A 139 32.26 3.62 -27.40
CA THR A 139 32.65 2.57 -28.38
C THR A 139 34.16 2.29 -28.37
N ALA A 140 34.97 3.19 -27.80
CA ALA A 140 36.40 3.05 -27.51
C ALA A 140 36.77 1.86 -26.61
N ASN A 141 35.92 1.45 -25.66
CA ASN A 141 36.24 0.44 -24.63
C ASN A 141 35.60 -0.94 -24.87
N CYS A 142 35.16 -1.21 -26.10
CA CYS A 142 34.61 -2.51 -26.48
C CYS A 142 35.31 -3.08 -27.73
N TYR A 143 35.39 -4.40 -27.81
CA TYR A 143 35.79 -5.11 -29.03
C TYR A 143 34.55 -5.54 -29.80
N THR A 144 34.64 -5.51 -31.12
CA THR A 144 33.69 -6.22 -31.98
C THR A 144 33.94 -7.72 -31.88
N ILE A 145 32.91 -8.57 -32.08
CA ILE A 145 33.09 -10.04 -31.99
C ILE A 145 34.28 -10.53 -32.86
N SER A 146 34.41 -10.04 -34.09
CA SER A 146 35.50 -10.43 -35.00
C SER A 146 36.89 -10.04 -34.46
N GLU A 147 37.01 -8.88 -33.83
CA GLU A 147 38.27 -8.41 -33.23
C GLU A 147 38.62 -9.23 -31.98
N ALA A 148 37.61 -9.52 -31.14
CA ALA A 148 37.78 -10.33 -29.95
C ALA A 148 38.23 -11.75 -30.28
N ILE A 149 37.63 -12.38 -31.29
CA ILE A 149 38.04 -13.71 -31.79
C ILE A 149 39.50 -13.69 -32.25
N THR A 150 39.88 -12.68 -33.02
CA THR A 150 41.27 -12.54 -33.53
C THR A 150 42.26 -12.36 -32.38
N ARG A 151 41.89 -11.61 -31.34
CA ARG A 151 42.72 -11.42 -30.14
C ARG A 151 42.79 -12.66 -29.26
N CYS A 152 41.70 -13.42 -29.15
CA CYS A 152 41.68 -14.65 -28.38
C CYS A 152 42.39 -15.82 -29.08
N GLY A 153 42.52 -15.80 -30.40
CA GLY A 153 43.12 -16.89 -31.17
C GLY A 153 42.32 -18.20 -31.09
N ILE A 154 41.01 -18.10 -30.83
CA ILE A 154 40.10 -19.24 -30.65
C ILE A 154 39.09 -19.26 -31.81
N SER A 155 38.52 -20.43 -32.14
CA SER A 155 37.46 -20.52 -33.15
C SER A 155 36.20 -19.76 -32.73
N GLU A 156 35.44 -19.26 -33.71
CA GLU A 156 34.20 -18.48 -33.45
C GLU A 156 33.19 -19.26 -32.59
N SER A 157 33.04 -20.57 -32.81
CA SER A 157 32.14 -21.43 -32.05
C SER A 157 32.56 -21.56 -30.58
N ALA A 158 33.86 -21.68 -30.32
CA ALA A 158 34.40 -21.74 -28.98
C ALA A 158 34.33 -20.36 -28.29
N PHE A 159 34.55 -19.26 -29.02
CA PHE A 159 34.36 -17.91 -28.49
C PHE A 159 32.90 -17.65 -28.08
N ARG A 160 31.91 -18.01 -28.92
CA ARG A 160 30.48 -17.90 -28.58
C ARG A 160 30.11 -18.75 -27.36
N SER A 161 30.64 -19.96 -27.28
CA SER A 161 30.43 -20.85 -26.12
C SER A 161 31.02 -20.26 -24.83
N LEU A 162 32.16 -19.59 -24.94
CA LEU A 162 32.84 -18.91 -23.83
C LEU A 162 32.05 -17.71 -23.33
N LEU A 163 31.53 -16.87 -24.23
CA LEU A 163 30.64 -15.76 -23.87
C LEU A 163 29.42 -16.24 -23.07
N ASN A 164 28.78 -17.34 -23.52
CA ASN A 164 27.62 -17.91 -22.85
C ASN A 164 27.99 -18.54 -21.49
N ARG A 165 29.13 -19.24 -21.39
CA ARG A 165 29.57 -19.89 -20.14
C ARG A 165 29.86 -18.89 -19.02
N HIS A 166 30.42 -17.73 -19.37
CA HIS A 166 30.80 -16.69 -18.42
C HIS A 166 29.76 -15.56 -18.30
N ASN A 167 28.58 -15.71 -18.90
CA ASN A 167 27.50 -14.71 -18.90
C ASN A 167 27.98 -13.29 -19.26
N ILE A 168 28.84 -13.21 -20.29
CA ILE A 168 29.47 -11.94 -20.66
C ILE A 168 28.44 -11.01 -21.30
N PRO A 169 28.31 -9.76 -20.82
CA PRO A 169 27.38 -8.81 -21.40
C PRO A 169 27.78 -8.50 -22.84
N LYS A 170 26.82 -8.66 -23.75
CA LYS A 170 26.94 -8.32 -25.17
C LYS A 170 25.89 -7.27 -25.51
N PHE A 171 26.26 -6.28 -26.30
CA PHE A 171 25.32 -5.27 -26.78
C PHE A 171 25.46 -5.10 -28.29
N GLN A 172 24.33 -4.88 -28.95
CA GLN A 172 24.27 -4.67 -30.38
C GLN A 172 24.21 -3.17 -30.66
N LYS A 173 25.15 -2.68 -31.48
CA LYS A 173 25.15 -1.29 -31.95
C LYS A 173 25.27 -1.32 -33.47
N GLY A 174 24.16 -1.02 -34.16
CA GLY A 174 24.05 -1.17 -35.61
C GLY A 174 24.08 -2.64 -36.07
N ARG A 175 24.91 -2.95 -37.07
CA ARG A 175 25.05 -4.30 -37.66
C ARG A 175 26.01 -5.21 -36.86
N SER A 176 26.75 -4.65 -35.92
CA SER A 176 27.80 -5.34 -35.18
C SER A 176 27.42 -5.56 -33.72
N VAL A 177 27.96 -6.63 -33.13
CA VAL A 177 27.81 -6.98 -31.71
C VAL A 177 29.15 -6.72 -31.02
N TYR A 178 29.07 -6.09 -29.84
CA TYR A 178 30.21 -5.63 -29.06
C TYR A 178 30.27 -6.30 -27.70
N VAL A 179 31.51 -6.46 -27.23
CA VAL A 179 31.85 -7.08 -25.94
C VAL A 179 32.90 -6.21 -25.23
N PRO A 180 32.81 -5.98 -23.90
CA PRO A 180 33.76 -5.15 -23.16
C PRO A 180 35.20 -5.69 -23.23
N LYS A 181 36.17 -4.79 -23.45
CA LYS A 181 37.61 -5.14 -23.55
C LYS A 181 38.15 -5.73 -22.24
N THR A 182 37.79 -5.13 -21.11
CA THR A 182 38.26 -5.51 -19.76
C THR A 182 37.98 -6.98 -19.43
N ILE A 183 36.78 -7.45 -19.79
CA ILE A 183 36.35 -8.82 -19.53
C ILE A 183 37.13 -9.78 -20.43
N ILE A 184 37.27 -9.47 -21.72
CA ILE A 184 38.02 -10.31 -22.66
C ILE A 184 39.50 -10.42 -22.28
N GLU A 185 40.12 -9.30 -21.88
CA GLU A 185 41.54 -9.26 -21.47
C GLU A 185 41.79 -10.07 -20.18
N SER A 186 40.88 -9.98 -19.20
CA SER A 186 40.98 -10.82 -17.99
C SER A 186 40.86 -12.32 -18.29
N LEU A 187 40.01 -12.69 -19.25
CA LEU A 187 39.87 -14.08 -19.69
C LEU A 187 41.10 -14.57 -20.45
N LEU A 188 41.76 -13.69 -21.22
CA LEU A 188 43.01 -14.01 -21.90
C LEU A 188 44.17 -14.29 -20.93
N ILE A 189 44.30 -13.49 -19.87
CA ILE A 189 45.30 -13.70 -18.82
C ILE A 189 45.08 -15.06 -18.13
N ASN A 190 43.82 -15.41 -17.86
CA ASN A 190 43.47 -16.69 -17.24
C ASN A 190 43.75 -17.89 -18.16
N LEU A 191 43.54 -17.76 -19.47
CA LEU A 191 43.83 -18.82 -20.44
C LEU A 191 45.34 -19.05 -20.62
N GLN A 192 46.16 -17.98 -20.62
CA GLN A 192 47.62 -18.09 -20.70
C GLN A 192 48.23 -18.75 -19.45
N SER A 193 47.63 -18.52 -18.27
CA SER A 193 48.06 -19.13 -17.00
C SER A 193 47.86 -20.65 -16.94
N THR A 194 46.99 -21.20 -17.79
CA THR A 194 46.71 -22.65 -17.82
C THR A 194 47.63 -23.46 -18.74
N GLN A 195 48.48 -22.80 -19.54
CA GLN A 195 49.43 -23.44 -20.46
C GLN A 195 50.87 -23.52 -19.89
N GLY A 196 51.06 -23.17 -18.61
CA GLY A 196 52.36 -23.10 -17.92
C GLY A 196 52.51 -24.05 -16.74
N LYS A 197 51.93 -25.26 -16.81
CA LYS A 197 52.24 -26.39 -15.92
C LYS A 197 52.40 -27.66 -16.73
#